data_AF-A0A3D4NY41-F1
#
_entry.id   AF-A0A3D4NY41-F1
#
_cell.length_a   1.000
_cell.length_b   1.000
_cell.length_c   1.000
_cell.angle_alpha   90.00
_cell.angle_beta   90.00
_cell.angle_gamma   90.00
#
_symmetry.space_group_name_H-M   'P 1'
#
loop_
_entity.id
_entity.type
_entity.pdbx_description
1 polymer ?
#
loop_
_entity_poly.entity_id
_entity_poly.type
_entity_poly.pdbx_seq_one_letter_code
_entity_poly.pdbx_strand_id
1 'polypeptide(L)'
;MKKCLYTDQIDDYILNKLEGGAKEQFEEHYFNCPSCFRQMEERDALISTIKNRGAWLFKDEAASEQRDWVPAWKRALSSFTPRQWATVGVAAAALLLVVFGVLPQFRGSSPQFVLSETEVVRGESLTLISPIIDVKSVPTFFEWKSLGQEVEYKISLYNSELLWSAVTRDSRIAVPEETRQRMLPGQRFAWQVRAFSARGTLIAVSSKVQFQVGPAE
;
A
#
# COMPACT_ATOMS: atom_id res chain seq x y z
N MET A 1 -7.92 39.38 -11.40
CA MET A 1 -6.47 39.57 -11.70
C MET A 1 -6.26 39.24 -13.16
N LYS A 2 -5.63 40.10 -13.95
CA LYS A 2 -5.43 39.85 -15.38
C LYS A 2 -4.41 38.72 -15.56
N LYS A 3 -4.76 37.66 -16.29
CA LYS A 3 -3.84 36.57 -16.62
C LYS A 3 -2.68 37.16 -17.44
N CYS A 4 -1.45 36.87 -17.06
CA CYS A 4 -0.29 37.34 -17.81
C CYS A 4 -0.15 36.52 -19.11
N LEU A 5 0.27 37.16 -20.19
CA LEU A 5 0.37 36.55 -21.53
C LEU A 5 1.37 35.38 -21.56
N TYR A 6 2.41 35.42 -20.73
CA TYR A 6 3.48 34.42 -20.68
C TYR A 6 3.20 33.25 -19.74
N THR A 7 2.02 33.21 -19.09
CA THR A 7 1.68 32.17 -18.11
C THR A 7 1.75 30.77 -18.73
N ASP A 8 1.35 30.64 -20.00
CA ASP A 8 1.28 29.35 -20.69
C ASP A 8 2.66 28.83 -21.13
N GLN A 9 3.71 29.66 -21.05
CA GLN A 9 5.10 29.28 -21.38
C GLN A 9 5.88 28.75 -20.17
N ILE A 10 5.33 28.86 -18.94
CA ILE A 10 6.02 28.47 -17.71
C ILE A 10 6.38 26.97 -17.72
N ASP A 11 5.46 26.11 -18.16
CA ASP A 11 5.71 24.66 -18.22
C ASP A 11 6.77 24.30 -19.25
N ASP A 12 6.69 24.91 -20.42
CA ASP A 12 7.64 24.68 -21.50
C ASP A 12 9.04 25.15 -21.08
N TYR A 13 9.15 26.22 -20.28
CA TYR A 13 10.41 26.63 -19.70
C TYR A 13 10.97 25.61 -18.70
N ILE A 14 10.18 25.19 -17.70
CA ILE A 14 10.62 24.27 -16.63
C ILE A 14 10.98 22.89 -17.21
N LEU A 15 10.26 22.43 -18.24
CA LEU A 15 10.52 21.17 -18.93
C LEU A 15 11.59 21.29 -20.03
N ASN A 16 12.26 22.45 -20.13
CA ASN A 16 13.32 22.73 -21.10
C ASN A 16 12.90 22.48 -22.56
N LYS A 17 11.67 22.91 -22.92
CA LYS A 17 11.08 22.89 -24.27
C LYS A 17 11.14 24.24 -24.99
N LEU A 18 11.38 25.34 -24.26
CA LEU A 18 11.61 26.65 -24.87
C LEU A 18 13.07 26.77 -25.32
N GLU A 19 13.28 27.25 -26.54
CA GLU A 19 14.61 27.41 -27.14
C GLU A 19 14.77 28.80 -27.79
N GLY A 20 16.03 29.20 -27.97
CA GLY A 20 16.40 30.44 -28.65
C GLY A 20 15.69 31.69 -28.11
N GLY A 21 15.23 32.56 -29.01
CA GLY A 21 14.64 33.84 -28.65
C GLY A 21 13.34 33.74 -27.84
N ALA A 22 12.59 32.63 -27.92
CA ALA A 22 11.40 32.45 -27.10
C ALA A 22 11.75 32.25 -25.62
N LYS A 23 12.86 31.55 -25.35
CA LYS A 23 13.39 31.38 -23.99
C LYS A 23 13.88 32.70 -23.42
N GLU A 24 14.65 33.47 -24.19
CA GLU A 24 15.18 34.77 -23.76
C GLU A 24 14.05 35.77 -23.45
N GLN A 25 13.03 35.87 -24.30
CA GLN A 25 11.87 36.73 -24.07
C GLN A 25 11.08 36.33 -22.83
N PHE A 26 10.93 35.02 -22.60
CA PHE A 26 10.28 34.53 -21.40
C PHE A 26 11.10 34.84 -20.14
N GLU A 27 12.41 34.65 -20.17
CA GLU A 27 13.31 34.95 -19.05
C GLU A 27 13.27 36.43 -18.67
N GLU A 28 13.39 37.32 -19.65
CA GLU A 28 13.29 38.77 -19.43
C GLU A 28 11.94 39.15 -18.79
N HIS A 29 10.85 38.53 -19.25
CA HIS A 29 9.54 38.75 -18.66
C HIS A 29 9.43 38.18 -17.24
N TYR A 30 9.85 36.94 -17.03
CA TYR A 30 9.78 36.21 -15.76
C TYR A 30 10.53 36.94 -14.65
N PHE A 31 11.73 37.48 -14.93
CA PHE A 31 12.51 38.26 -13.96
C PHE A 31 11.83 39.55 -13.53
N ASN A 32 10.95 40.11 -14.36
CA ASN A 32 10.29 41.40 -14.14
C ASN A 32 8.81 41.29 -13.75
N CYS A 33 8.27 40.07 -13.63
CA CYS A 33 6.84 39.84 -13.40
C CYS A 33 6.61 38.98 -12.15
N PRO A 34 6.25 39.58 -10.98
CA PRO A 34 6.08 38.85 -9.73
C PRO A 34 5.08 37.68 -9.80
N SER A 35 4.03 37.80 -10.61
CA SER A 35 3.05 36.73 -10.78
C SER A 35 3.58 35.54 -11.57
N CYS A 36 4.42 35.78 -12.58
CA CYS A 36 5.05 34.70 -13.35
C CYS A 36 6.18 34.07 -12.54
N PHE A 37 6.92 34.87 -11.76
CA PHE A 37 7.93 34.38 -10.85
C PHE A 37 7.38 33.38 -9.84
N ARG A 38 6.33 33.77 -9.09
CA ARG A 38 5.67 32.91 -8.09
C ARG A 38 5.12 31.62 -8.71
N GLN A 39 4.48 31.71 -9.88
CA GLN A 39 3.92 30.54 -10.55
C GLN A 39 5.00 29.58 -11.06
N MET A 40 6.15 30.09 -11.51
CA MET A 40 7.29 29.26 -11.90
C MET A 40 7.83 28.50 -10.68
N GLU A 41 8.08 29.20 -9.58
CA GLU A 41 8.59 28.61 -8.33
C GLU A 41 7.67 27.50 -7.78
N GLU A 42 6.35 27.75 -7.77
CA GLU A 42 5.36 26.76 -7.33
C GLU A 42 5.37 25.50 -8.20
N ARG A 43 5.49 25.64 -9.51
CA ARG A 43 5.46 24.51 -10.46
C ARG A 43 6.79 23.76 -10.48
N ASP A 44 7.91 24.46 -10.36
CA ASP A 44 9.23 23.84 -10.25
C ASP A 44 9.37 23.04 -8.94
N ALA A 45 8.83 23.54 -7.83
CA ALA A 45 8.77 22.81 -6.56
C ALA A 45 7.99 21.49 -6.67
N LEU A 46 6.86 21.49 -7.41
CA LEU A 46 6.09 20.26 -7.67
C LEU A 46 6.89 19.29 -8.55
N ILE A 47 7.44 19.77 -9.66
CA ILE A 47 8.17 18.93 -10.63
C ILE A 47 9.44 18.34 -10.00
N SER A 48 10.22 19.13 -9.25
CA SER A 48 11.42 18.66 -8.55
C SER A 48 11.09 17.62 -7.48
N THR A 49 9.98 17.79 -6.76
CA THR A 49 9.50 16.79 -5.78
C THR A 49 9.16 15.46 -6.47
N ILE A 50 8.47 15.49 -7.62
CA ILE A 50 8.16 14.29 -8.41
C ILE A 50 9.43 13.66 -8.97
N LYS A 51 10.38 14.44 -9.50
CA LYS A 51 11.66 13.89 -10.02
C LYS A 51 12.46 13.19 -8.91
N ASN A 52 12.52 13.80 -7.72
CA ASN A 52 13.31 13.28 -6.61
C ASN A 52 12.67 12.10 -5.89
N ARG A 53 11.33 12.07 -5.77
CA ARG A 53 10.58 11.03 -5.02
C ARG A 53 9.82 10.05 -5.91
N GLY A 54 9.62 10.38 -7.18
CA GLY A 54 8.83 9.60 -8.14
C GLY A 54 9.43 8.22 -8.42
N ALA A 55 10.76 8.09 -8.41
CA ALA A 55 11.41 6.79 -8.55
C ALA A 55 11.02 5.78 -7.44
N TRP A 56 10.57 6.25 -6.27
CA TRP A 56 9.99 5.40 -5.23
C TRP A 56 8.50 5.13 -5.46
N LEU A 57 7.73 6.12 -5.94
CA LEU A 57 6.29 5.99 -6.23
C LEU A 57 5.98 5.06 -7.41
N PHE A 58 6.84 5.04 -8.44
CA PHE A 58 6.63 4.27 -9.68
C PHE A 58 7.46 2.98 -9.75
N LYS A 59 8.10 2.58 -8.65
CA LYS A 59 8.99 1.41 -8.60
C LYS A 59 8.25 0.09 -8.81
N ASP A 60 6.95 0.05 -8.53
CA ASP A 60 6.09 -1.11 -8.77
C ASP A 60 5.57 -1.20 -10.21
N GLU A 61 5.59 -0.11 -10.98
CA GLU A 61 5.09 -0.06 -12.36
C GLU A 61 6.20 -0.21 -13.41
N ALA A 62 7.45 0.20 -13.11
CA ALA A 62 8.58 0.06 -14.04
C ALA A 62 9.22 -1.35 -14.06
N ALA A 63 8.80 -2.26 -13.17
CA ALA A 63 9.36 -3.62 -13.10
C ALA A 63 8.70 -4.63 -14.06
N SER A 64 7.76 -4.21 -14.91
CA SER A 64 7.13 -5.10 -15.90
C SER A 64 7.71 -5.05 -17.31
N GLU A 65 8.79 -4.29 -17.56
CA GLU A 65 9.53 -4.40 -18.83
C GLU A 65 10.40 -5.68 -18.83
N GLN A 66 9.75 -6.76 -19.25
CA GLN A 66 10.26 -7.77 -20.18
C GLN A 66 11.72 -8.21 -19.96
N ARG A 67 11.92 -8.98 -18.89
CA ARG A 67 13.05 -9.91 -18.82
C ARG A 67 12.59 -11.22 -19.47
N ASP A 68 12.96 -11.41 -20.74
CA ASP A 68 12.74 -12.65 -21.50
C ASP A 68 13.41 -13.84 -20.79
N TRP A 69 12.68 -14.43 -19.86
CA TRP A 69 13.07 -15.68 -19.23
C TRP A 69 12.65 -16.80 -20.17
N VAL A 70 13.58 -17.29 -21.00
CA VAL A 70 13.36 -18.53 -21.72
C VAL A 70 13.30 -19.66 -20.69
N PRO A 71 12.14 -20.29 -20.44
CA PRO A 71 12.00 -21.17 -19.30
C PRO A 71 12.55 -22.56 -19.66
N ALA A 72 13.17 -23.24 -18.69
CA ALA A 72 13.95 -24.47 -18.87
C ALA A 72 13.16 -25.68 -19.45
N TRP A 73 11.83 -25.63 -19.46
CA TRP A 73 10.94 -26.64 -20.03
C TRP A 73 11.14 -26.91 -21.53
N LYS A 74 11.68 -25.95 -22.30
CA LYS A 74 12.02 -26.19 -23.72
C LYS A 74 13.15 -27.21 -23.93
N ARG A 75 13.97 -27.49 -22.91
CA ARG A 75 14.97 -28.58 -22.96
C ARG A 75 14.44 -29.93 -22.48
N ALA A 76 13.35 -29.94 -21.71
CA ALA A 76 12.78 -31.16 -21.16
C ALA A 76 11.85 -31.91 -22.15
N LEU A 77 11.32 -31.21 -23.16
CA LEU A 77 10.35 -31.77 -24.11
C LEU A 77 10.97 -32.57 -25.27
N SER A 78 12.30 -32.60 -25.44
CA SER A 78 12.96 -33.40 -26.47
C SER A 78 13.22 -34.85 -26.07
N SER A 79 12.89 -35.24 -24.84
CA SER A 79 13.22 -36.56 -24.28
C SER A 79 12.02 -37.48 -24.01
N PHE A 80 10.79 -37.09 -24.34
CA PHE A 80 9.59 -37.84 -23.95
C PHE A 80 8.88 -38.51 -25.13
N THR A 81 8.74 -39.85 -25.06
CA THR A 81 8.25 -40.72 -26.14
C THR A 81 6.72 -40.97 -26.05
N PRO A 82 6.04 -41.24 -27.19
CA PRO A 82 4.58 -41.14 -27.35
C PRO A 82 3.73 -42.14 -26.56
N ARG A 83 4.31 -43.17 -25.93
CA ARG A 83 3.54 -44.17 -25.15
C ARG A 83 3.14 -43.70 -23.74
N GLN A 84 3.73 -42.63 -23.22
CA GLN A 84 3.42 -42.10 -21.88
C GLN A 84 2.21 -41.15 -21.86
N TRP A 85 1.64 -40.79 -23.01
CA TRP A 85 0.53 -39.84 -23.11
C TRP A 85 -0.82 -40.42 -22.67
N ALA A 86 -0.99 -41.75 -22.66
CA ALA A 86 -2.25 -42.37 -22.25
C ALA A 86 -2.49 -42.29 -20.72
N THR A 87 -1.43 -42.33 -19.90
CA THR A 87 -1.55 -42.25 -18.44
C THR A 87 -1.60 -40.80 -17.92
N VAL A 88 -0.98 -39.86 -18.65
CA VAL A 88 -1.03 -38.41 -18.32
C VAL A 88 -2.42 -37.84 -18.47
N GLY A 89 -3.20 -38.27 -19.48
CA GLY A 89 -4.57 -37.77 -19.69
C GLY A 89 -5.50 -38.05 -18.50
N VAL A 90 -5.40 -39.25 -17.90
CA VAL A 90 -6.25 -39.65 -16.77
C VAL A 90 -5.84 -38.93 -15.48
N ALA A 91 -4.53 -38.79 -15.23
CA ALA A 91 -4.03 -38.07 -14.05
C ALA A 91 -4.34 -36.57 -14.12
N ALA A 92 -4.21 -35.94 -15.30
CA ALA A 92 -4.54 -34.54 -15.50
C ALA A 92 -6.03 -34.26 -15.32
N ALA A 93 -6.92 -35.13 -15.81
CA ALA A 93 -8.36 -34.99 -15.63
C ALA A 93 -8.78 -35.09 -14.15
N ALA A 94 -8.18 -36.02 -13.40
CA ALA A 94 -8.43 -36.15 -11.95
C ALA A 94 -7.94 -34.91 -11.18
N LEU A 95 -6.76 -34.38 -11.52
CA LEU A 95 -6.22 -33.16 -10.92
C LEU A 95 -7.08 -31.93 -11.22
N LEU A 96 -7.58 -31.81 -12.46
CA LEU A 96 -8.50 -30.74 -12.84
C LEU A 96 -9.82 -30.82 -12.07
N LEU A 97 -10.39 -32.02 -11.87
CA LEU A 97 -11.60 -32.20 -11.05
C LEU A 97 -11.38 -31.79 -9.58
N VAL A 98 -10.22 -32.10 -9.00
CA VAL A 98 -9.91 -31.68 -7.63
C VAL A 98 -9.68 -30.17 -7.54
N VAL A 99 -8.94 -29.59 -8.49
CA VAL A 99 -8.60 -28.15 -8.51
C VAL A 99 -9.80 -27.26 -8.84
N PHE A 100 -10.67 -27.67 -9.75
CA PHE A 100 -11.82 -26.87 -10.19
C PHE A 100 -13.15 -27.29 -9.56
N GLY A 101 -13.30 -28.53 -9.11
CA GLY A 101 -14.53 -29.01 -8.46
C GLY A 101 -14.50 -28.90 -6.95
N VAL A 102 -13.41 -29.35 -6.32
CA VAL A 102 -13.33 -29.52 -4.85
C VAL A 102 -12.70 -28.31 -4.16
N LEU A 103 -11.54 -27.86 -4.62
CA LEU A 103 -10.81 -26.73 -4.02
C LEU A 103 -11.61 -25.41 -3.94
N PRO A 104 -12.42 -24.98 -4.93
CA PRO A 104 -13.20 -23.75 -4.80
C PRO A 104 -14.38 -23.89 -3.82
N GLN A 105 -14.89 -25.10 -3.55
CA GLN A 105 -15.91 -25.29 -2.51
C GLN A 105 -15.36 -25.11 -1.09
N PHE A 106 -14.06 -25.38 -0.88
CA PHE A 106 -13.38 -25.15 0.39
C PHE A 106 -12.80 -23.74 0.56
N ARG A 107 -12.82 -22.91 -0.50
CA ARG A 107 -12.53 -21.49 -0.38
C ARG A 107 -13.77 -20.83 0.22
N GLY A 108 -13.80 -20.76 1.55
CA GLY A 108 -14.78 -19.98 2.30
C GLY A 108 -15.00 -18.63 1.61
N SER A 109 -16.27 -18.28 1.42
CA SER A 109 -16.69 -17.11 0.66
C SER A 109 -15.86 -15.89 1.04
N SER A 110 -15.08 -15.37 0.09
CA SER A 110 -14.37 -14.11 0.26
C SER A 110 -15.39 -13.06 0.68
N PRO A 111 -15.23 -12.37 1.82
CA PRO A 111 -16.16 -11.32 2.19
C PRO A 111 -16.18 -10.27 1.07
N GLN A 112 -17.36 -10.01 0.53
CA GLN A 112 -17.56 -8.93 -0.43
C GLN A 112 -17.56 -7.61 0.34
N PHE A 113 -16.53 -6.81 0.12
CA PHE A 113 -16.45 -5.45 0.68
C PHE A 113 -17.25 -4.52 -0.24
N VAL A 114 -18.38 -4.01 0.25
CA VAL A 114 -19.11 -2.92 -0.39
C VAL A 114 -18.64 -1.62 0.27
N LEU A 115 -17.84 -0.84 -0.45
CA LEU A 115 -17.56 0.55 -0.07
C LEU A 115 -18.68 1.39 -0.65
N SER A 116 -19.73 1.67 0.12
CA SER A 116 -20.74 2.65 -0.27
C SER A 116 -20.11 4.05 -0.20
N GLU A 117 -20.07 4.77 -1.33
CA GLU A 117 -19.53 6.14 -1.44
C GLU A 117 -20.22 7.18 -0.53
N THR A 118 -21.29 6.78 0.16
CA THR A 118 -22.06 7.60 1.10
C THR A 118 -21.86 7.22 2.57
N GLU A 119 -21.04 6.23 2.89
CA GLU A 119 -20.82 5.82 4.28
C GLU A 119 -19.69 6.65 4.91
N VAL A 120 -20.00 7.92 5.18
CA VAL A 120 -19.30 8.68 6.23
C VAL A 120 -19.58 7.93 7.51
N VAL A 121 -18.65 7.05 7.92
CA VAL A 121 -18.70 6.37 9.21
C VAL A 121 -18.58 7.45 10.29
N ARG A 122 -19.71 8.05 10.65
CA ARG A 122 -19.92 8.82 11.89
C ARG A 122 -20.04 7.80 13.03
N GLY A 123 -19.07 6.90 13.07
CA GLY A 123 -19.04 5.73 13.93
C GLY A 123 -18.33 6.05 15.22
N GLU A 124 -18.74 5.33 16.25
CA GLU A 124 -18.14 5.31 17.58
C GLU A 124 -16.61 5.19 17.49
N SER A 125 -15.88 6.03 18.24
CA SER A 125 -14.42 6.00 18.24
C SER A 125 -13.92 4.82 19.08
N LEU A 126 -13.18 3.89 18.46
CA LEU A 126 -12.59 2.77 19.18
C LEU A 126 -11.36 3.25 19.98
N THR A 127 -11.35 3.01 21.29
CA THR A 127 -10.27 3.45 22.19
C THR A 127 -9.15 2.40 22.26
N LEU A 128 -7.92 2.79 21.94
CA LEU A 128 -6.73 1.95 22.11
C LEU A 128 -6.20 2.06 23.54
N ILE A 129 -5.72 0.95 24.11
CA ILE A 129 -5.22 0.87 25.49
C ILE A 129 -3.69 0.74 25.50
N SER A 130 -3.13 -0.18 24.71
CA SER A 130 -1.68 -0.42 24.71
C SER A 130 -1.19 -1.05 23.41
N PRO A 131 -0.02 -0.63 22.88
CA PRO A 131 0.81 0.49 23.30
C PRO A 131 0.28 1.82 22.74
N ILE A 132 0.20 2.87 23.57
CA ILE A 132 -0.26 4.21 23.13
C ILE A 132 0.81 5.30 23.25
N ILE A 133 1.97 4.94 23.79
CA ILE A 133 3.16 5.78 23.96
C ILE A 133 4.40 4.96 23.66
N ASP A 134 5.56 5.62 23.60
CA ASP A 134 6.85 4.95 23.42
C ASP A 134 7.09 3.89 24.50
N VAL A 135 7.60 2.74 24.06
CA VAL A 135 7.80 1.55 24.89
C VAL A 135 9.27 1.23 24.99
N LYS A 136 9.73 0.75 26.15
CA LYS A 136 11.16 0.39 26.34
C LYS A 136 11.58 -0.82 25.50
N SER A 137 10.67 -1.76 25.31
CA SER A 137 10.90 -3.02 24.59
C SER A 137 9.77 -3.32 23.63
N VAL A 138 10.01 -4.23 22.69
CA VAL A 138 9.00 -4.68 21.72
C VAL A 138 7.75 -5.18 22.46
N PRO A 139 6.55 -4.68 22.14
CA PRO A 139 5.32 -5.09 22.80
C PRO A 139 4.99 -6.55 22.46
N THR A 140 4.58 -7.31 23.48
CA THR A 140 4.16 -8.71 23.33
C THR A 140 2.69 -8.84 22.92
N PHE A 141 1.88 -7.80 23.12
CA PHE A 141 0.47 -7.77 22.76
C PHE A 141 0.01 -6.35 22.44
N PHE A 142 -1.10 -6.27 21.70
CA PHE A 142 -1.89 -5.05 21.50
C PHE A 142 -3.24 -5.20 22.20
N GLU A 143 -3.76 -4.12 22.76
CA GLU A 143 -4.99 -4.12 23.56
C GLU A 143 -5.82 -2.86 23.32
N TRP A 144 -7.14 -3.02 23.26
CA TRP A 144 -8.12 -1.95 23.03
C TRP A 144 -9.38 -2.17 23.85
N LYS A 145 -10.21 -1.14 23.97
CA LYS A 145 -11.50 -1.23 24.66
C LYS A 145 -12.48 -2.05 23.81
N SER A 146 -13.05 -3.11 24.39
CA SER A 146 -14.09 -3.90 23.71
C SER A 146 -15.38 -3.08 23.50
N LEU A 147 -16.02 -3.28 22.34
CA LEU A 147 -17.32 -2.70 21.97
C LEU A 147 -18.51 -3.63 22.26
N GLY A 148 -18.27 -4.79 22.88
CA GLY A 148 -19.32 -5.75 23.24
C GLY A 148 -19.13 -7.13 22.64
N GLN A 149 -20.21 -7.90 22.58
CA GLN A 149 -20.24 -9.25 22.05
C GLN A 149 -20.50 -9.24 20.53
N GLU A 150 -19.98 -10.24 19.81
CA GLU A 150 -20.16 -10.39 18.35
C GLU A 150 -19.53 -9.30 17.46
N VAL A 151 -18.44 -8.70 17.94
CA VAL A 151 -17.62 -7.77 17.17
C VAL A 151 -16.33 -8.47 16.74
N GLU A 152 -15.97 -8.30 15.47
CA GLU A 152 -14.70 -8.77 14.93
C GLU A 152 -13.76 -7.57 14.72
N TYR A 153 -12.54 -7.69 15.20
CA TYR A 153 -11.53 -6.65 15.14
C TYR A 153 -10.46 -7.01 14.13
N LYS A 154 -10.09 -6.06 13.28
CA LYS A 154 -8.90 -6.14 12.42
C LYS A 154 -7.86 -5.17 12.94
N ILE A 155 -6.73 -5.72 13.40
CA ILE A 155 -5.55 -4.94 13.76
C ILE A 155 -4.65 -4.76 12.54
N SER A 156 -4.00 -3.60 12.44
CA SER A 156 -3.00 -3.30 11.43
C SER A 156 -1.85 -2.56 12.10
N LEU A 157 -0.64 -3.11 11.98
CA LEU A 157 0.62 -2.56 12.45
C LEU A 157 1.43 -2.10 11.24
N TYR A 158 2.06 -0.94 11.35
CA TYR A 158 2.78 -0.27 10.28
C TYR A 158 4.19 0.13 10.72
N ASN A 159 5.12 0.06 9.77
CA ASN A 159 6.45 0.67 9.81
C ASN A 159 6.71 1.30 8.44
N SER A 160 6.26 2.55 8.26
CA SER A 160 6.07 3.22 6.95
C SER A 160 5.04 2.54 6.02
N GLU A 161 5.06 1.21 5.93
CA GLU A 161 4.12 0.35 5.21
C GLU A 161 3.45 -0.65 6.17
N LEU A 162 2.50 -1.45 5.68
CA LEU A 162 1.83 -2.47 6.50
C LEU A 162 2.84 -3.56 6.89
N LEU A 163 3.18 -3.62 8.17
CA LEU A 163 4.11 -4.60 8.73
C LEU A 163 3.41 -5.92 9.04
N TRP A 164 2.23 -5.84 9.66
CA TRP A 164 1.44 -6.99 10.11
C TRP A 164 -0.05 -6.64 10.25
N SER A 165 -0.92 -7.61 10.01
CA SER A 165 -2.36 -7.50 10.25
C SER A 165 -2.91 -8.84 10.71
N ALA A 166 -3.90 -8.80 11.59
CA ALA A 166 -4.62 -9.98 12.05
C ALA A 166 -6.07 -9.63 12.35
N VAL A 167 -6.91 -10.67 12.40
CA VAL A 167 -8.33 -10.58 12.75
C VAL A 167 -8.56 -11.39 14.02
N THR A 168 -9.30 -10.83 14.97
CA THR A 168 -9.66 -11.50 16.22
C THR A 168 -11.01 -11.01 16.74
N ARG A 169 -11.69 -11.81 17.55
CA ARG A 169 -12.88 -11.39 18.30
C ARG A 169 -12.56 -10.91 19.71
N ASP A 170 -11.33 -11.17 20.16
CA ASP A 170 -10.84 -10.71 21.45
C ASP A 170 -10.44 -9.23 21.39
N SER A 171 -10.47 -8.55 22.53
CA SER A 171 -10.03 -7.14 22.66
C SER A 171 -8.52 -6.99 22.88
N ARG A 172 -7.79 -8.11 22.76
CA ARG A 172 -6.35 -8.21 22.94
C ARG A 172 -5.81 -9.25 21.98
N ILE A 173 -4.62 -9.01 21.43
CA ILE A 173 -3.95 -9.93 20.53
C ILE A 173 -2.45 -9.97 20.80
N ALA A 174 -1.89 -11.18 20.88
CA ALA A 174 -0.45 -11.39 20.99
C ALA A 174 0.23 -11.05 19.66
N VAL A 175 1.41 -10.44 19.73
CA VAL A 175 2.22 -10.15 18.55
C VAL A 175 3.01 -11.42 18.19
N PRO A 176 2.85 -11.97 16.97
CA PRO A 176 3.62 -13.15 16.55
C PRO A 176 5.12 -12.92 16.61
N GLU A 177 5.88 -13.98 16.90
CA GLU A 177 7.34 -13.91 17.04
C GLU A 177 8.01 -13.33 15.80
N GLU A 178 7.57 -13.72 14.61
CA GLU A 178 8.10 -13.23 13.33
C GLU A 178 7.88 -11.72 13.17
N THR A 179 6.78 -11.20 13.73
CA THR A 179 6.50 -9.77 13.74
C THR A 179 7.38 -9.05 14.76
N ARG A 180 7.55 -9.62 15.96
CA ARG A 180 8.42 -9.05 17.00
C ARG A 180 9.87 -8.92 16.54
N GLN A 181 10.40 -9.91 15.82
CA GLN A 181 11.75 -9.88 15.26
C GLN A 181 11.96 -8.78 14.21
N ARG A 182 10.88 -8.33 13.56
CA ARG A 182 10.92 -7.23 12.59
C ARG A 182 10.72 -5.86 13.24
N MET A 183 10.31 -5.81 14.52
CA MET A 183 10.15 -4.57 15.27
C MET A 183 11.48 -4.17 15.91
N LEU A 184 12.33 -3.49 15.14
CA LEU A 184 13.67 -3.16 15.61
C LEU A 184 13.67 -1.96 16.60
N PRO A 185 14.56 -1.98 17.60
CA PRO A 185 14.80 -0.84 18.49
C PRO A 185 15.09 0.46 17.73
N GLY A 186 14.64 1.59 18.28
CA GLY A 186 14.81 2.92 17.69
C GLY A 186 13.88 3.25 16.52
N GLN A 187 13.08 2.29 16.04
CA GLN A 187 12.12 2.52 14.96
C GLN A 187 10.77 2.99 15.49
N ARG A 188 10.07 3.78 14.66
CA ARG A 188 8.69 4.23 14.91
C ARG A 188 7.71 3.30 14.20
N PHE A 189 6.72 2.88 14.96
CA PHE A 189 5.62 2.07 14.47
C PHE A 189 4.32 2.84 14.65
N ALA A 190 3.34 2.51 13.81
CA ALA A 190 1.98 3.00 13.97
C ALA A 190 1.03 1.82 13.95
N TRP A 191 -0.06 1.88 14.69
CA TRP A 191 -1.07 0.83 14.65
C TRP A 191 -2.47 1.38 14.75
N GLN A 192 -3.41 0.57 14.26
CA GLN A 192 -4.83 0.90 14.21
C GLN A 192 -5.65 -0.37 14.32
N VAL A 193 -6.80 -0.26 14.96
CA VAL A 193 -7.84 -1.29 15.02
C VAL A 193 -9.11 -0.78 14.35
N ARG A 194 -9.71 -1.63 13.53
CA ARG A 194 -11.06 -1.46 12.96
C ARG A 194 -11.98 -2.51 13.55
N ALA A 195 -13.22 -2.15 13.86
CA ALA A 195 -14.21 -3.06 14.40
C ALA A 195 -15.35 -3.27 13.40
N PHE A 196 -15.75 -4.52 13.24
CA PHE A 196 -16.77 -4.95 12.29
C PHE A 196 -17.89 -5.67 13.04
N SER A 197 -19.13 -5.42 12.63
CA SER A 197 -20.27 -6.21 13.08
C SER A 197 -20.20 -7.65 12.56
N ALA A 198 -21.00 -8.56 13.12
CA ALA A 198 -21.15 -9.94 12.63
C ALA A 198 -21.52 -10.06 11.15
N ARG A 199 -22.08 -8.99 10.53
CA ARG A 199 -22.42 -8.93 9.10
C ARG A 199 -21.28 -8.38 8.22
N GLY A 200 -20.13 -8.05 8.82
CA GLY A 200 -18.97 -7.48 8.12
C GLY A 200 -19.02 -5.96 7.91
N THR A 201 -20.06 -5.27 8.40
CA THR A 201 -20.15 -3.80 8.34
C THR A 201 -19.14 -3.17 9.29
N LEU A 202 -18.39 -2.18 8.81
CA LEU A 202 -17.47 -1.41 9.65
C LEU A 202 -18.27 -0.52 10.62
N ILE A 203 -18.17 -0.79 11.91
CA ILE A 203 -18.95 -0.08 12.94
C ILE A 203 -18.14 0.94 13.73
N ALA A 204 -16.81 0.76 13.82
CA ALA A 204 -15.93 1.67 14.53
C ALA A 204 -14.49 1.62 13.98
N VAL A 205 -13.79 2.74 14.12
CA VAL A 205 -12.38 2.87 13.75
C VAL A 205 -11.65 3.59 14.87
N SER A 206 -10.48 3.09 15.25
CA SER A 206 -9.59 3.80 16.18
C SER A 206 -8.74 4.83 15.43
N SER A 207 -8.28 5.86 16.15
CA SER A 207 -7.20 6.71 15.67
C SER A 207 -5.94 5.88 15.42
N LYS A 208 -5.14 6.25 14.42
CA LYS A 208 -3.83 5.66 14.21
C LYS A 208 -2.87 6.20 15.27
N VAL A 209 -2.40 5.34 16.16
CA VAL A 209 -1.47 5.71 17.25
C VAL A 209 -0.06 5.32 16.89
N GLN A 210 0.90 6.20 17.17
CA GLN A 210 2.32 6.00 16.92
C GLN A 210 3.06 5.75 18.23
N PHE A 211 4.07 4.89 18.16
CA PHE A 211 5.00 4.65 19.26
C PHE A 211 6.38 4.30 18.72
N GLN A 212 7.40 4.58 19.51
CA GLN A 212 8.78 4.17 19.26
C GLN A 212 9.17 3.04 20.20
N VAL A 213 9.93 2.06 19.70
CA VAL A 213 10.58 1.05 20.54
C VAL A 213 11.91 1.64 21.02
N GLY A 214 12.14 1.62 22.33
CA GLY A 214 13.37 2.06 22.98
C GLY A 214 14.60 1.27 22.48
N PRO A 215 15.81 1.79 22.71
CA PRO A 215 17.04 1.07 22.38
C PRO A 215 17.10 -0.27 23.13
N ALA A 216 17.68 -1.29 22.50
CA ALA A 216 18.00 -2.53 23.21
C ALA A 216 19.02 -2.20 24.30
N GLU A 217 18.68 -2.56 25.54
CA GLU A 217 19.56 -2.42 26.72
C GLU A 217 20.61 -3.53 26.74
#